data_AF-A0A2E2QEL5-F1
#
_entry.id   AF-A0A2E2QEL5-F1
#
_cell.length_a   1.000
_cell.length_b   1.000
_cell.length_c   1.000
_cell.angle_alpha   90.00
_cell.angle_beta   90.00
_cell.angle_gamma   90.00
#
_symmetry.space_group_name_H-M   'P 1'
#
loop_
_entity.id
_entity.type
_entity.pdbx_description
1 polymer ?
#
loop_
_entity_poly.entity_id
_entity_poly.type
_entity_poly.pdbx_seq_one_letter_code
_entity_poly.pdbx_strand_id
1 'polypeptide(L)'
;MKKLLFIFLIISSCETVIDLEIPPHNSVLVLNGILSNDTNVRVSLSNSVGAFENNQINSINDAIVLFYENDIFLDTMSVMGPDTLWVDGSGYNNNIFYYYLDYY
;
A
#
# COMPACT_ATOMS: atom_id res chain seq x y z
N MET A 1 42.40 -24.40 22.51
CA MET A 1 41.72 -23.88 21.30
C MET A 1 40.23 -24.25 21.26
N LYS A 2 39.83 -25.53 21.44
CA LYS A 2 38.41 -25.95 21.48
C LYS A 2 37.51 -25.22 22.50
N LYS A 3 38.02 -24.90 23.69
CA LYS A 3 37.25 -24.17 24.73
C LYS A 3 36.90 -22.72 24.33
N LEU A 4 37.72 -22.09 23.47
CA LEU A 4 37.50 -20.72 23.01
C LEU A 4 36.39 -20.65 21.95
N LEU A 5 36.32 -21.67 21.07
CA LEU A 5 35.27 -21.82 20.06
C LEU A 5 33.89 -21.96 20.70
N PHE A 6 33.81 -22.69 21.82
CA PHE A 6 32.56 -22.93 22.53
C PHE A 6 32.00 -21.67 23.18
N ILE A 7 32.88 -20.78 23.68
CA ILE A 7 32.50 -19.49 24.24
C ILE A 7 31.91 -18.58 23.16
N PHE A 8 32.53 -18.52 21.97
CA PHE A 8 32.04 -17.70 20.85
C PHE A 8 30.62 -18.11 20.38
N LEU A 9 30.31 -19.41 20.43
CA LEU A 9 29.00 -19.94 20.04
C LEU A 9 27.87 -19.49 20.98
N ILE A 10 28.16 -19.36 22.28
CA ILE A 10 27.16 -19.01 23.31
C ILE A 10 26.81 -17.51 23.25
N ILE A 11 27.77 -16.64 22.92
CA ILE A 11 27.52 -15.18 22.80
C ILE A 11 26.76 -14.81 21.51
N SER A 12 26.80 -15.67 20.49
CA SER A 12 26.10 -15.44 19.21
C SER A 12 24.58 -15.71 19.27
N SER A 13 24.08 -16.30 20.36
CA SER A 13 22.69 -16.78 20.46
C SER A 13 21.80 -15.97 21.41
N CYS A 14 22.28 -14.82 21.91
CA CYS A 14 21.48 -13.96 22.79
C CYS A 14 20.66 -12.99 21.94
N GLU A 15 19.45 -13.38 21.58
CA GLU A 15 18.46 -12.51 20.94
C GLU A 15 17.50 -11.97 22.00
N THR A 16 17.23 -10.67 21.96
CA THR A 16 16.17 -10.06 22.78
C THR A 16 14.92 -9.96 21.93
N VAL A 17 13.96 -10.86 22.15
CA VAL A 17 12.64 -10.79 21.51
C VAL A 17 11.74 -9.92 22.39
N ILE A 18 11.22 -8.84 21.81
CA ILE A 18 10.26 -7.95 22.47
C ILE A 18 8.88 -8.28 21.89
N ASP A 19 8.07 -9.00 22.66
CA ASP A 19 6.68 -9.25 22.29
C ASP A 19 5.86 -7.98 22.56
N LEU A 20 5.52 -7.27 21.49
CA LEU A 20 4.66 -6.10 21.54
C LEU A 20 3.24 -6.51 21.11
N GLU A 21 2.32 -6.53 22.07
CA GLU A 21 0.92 -6.87 21.79
C GLU A 21 0.19 -5.64 21.23
N ILE A 22 -0.13 -5.65 19.94
CA ILE A 22 -0.98 -4.63 19.31
C ILE A 22 -2.42 -5.14 19.31
N PRO A 23 -3.41 -4.31 19.69
CA PRO A 23 -4.80 -4.71 19.61
C PRO A 23 -5.19 -5.12 18.18
N PRO A 24 -6.03 -6.15 18.01
CA PRO A 24 -6.52 -6.53 16.70
C PRO A 24 -7.29 -5.36 16.09
N HIS A 25 -7.09 -5.14 14.79
CA HIS A 25 -7.84 -4.15 14.02
C HIS A 25 -8.42 -4.84 12.78
N ASN A 26 -9.53 -4.31 12.30
CA ASN A 26 -10.07 -4.75 11.03
C ASN A 26 -9.24 -4.16 9.90
N SER A 27 -9.06 -4.92 8.83
CA SER A 27 -8.44 -4.40 7.61
C SER A 27 -9.23 -3.20 7.08
N VAL A 28 -8.51 -2.15 6.68
CA VAL A 28 -9.09 -0.96 6.06
C VAL A 28 -8.68 -0.88 4.59
N LEU A 29 -9.48 -0.19 3.81
CA LEU A 29 -9.16 0.13 2.43
C LEU A 29 -8.00 1.14 2.37
N VAL A 30 -7.01 0.87 1.53
CA VAL A 30 -5.85 1.74 1.31
C VAL A 30 -5.76 2.08 -0.17
N LEU A 31 -5.68 3.38 -0.47
CA LEU A 31 -5.39 3.88 -1.80
C LEU A 31 -4.02 4.57 -1.78
N ASN A 32 -3.06 4.03 -2.53
CA ASN A 32 -1.73 4.59 -2.68
C ASN A 32 -1.58 5.23 -4.07
N GLY A 33 -1.44 6.55 -4.13
CA GLY A 33 -1.19 7.27 -5.37
C GLY A 33 0.28 7.58 -5.59
N ILE A 34 0.79 7.35 -6.79
CA ILE A 34 2.05 7.92 -7.26
C ILE A 34 1.70 9.09 -8.17
N LEU A 35 1.91 10.30 -7.66
CA LEU A 35 1.79 11.54 -8.43
C LEU A 35 3.16 11.80 -9.07
N SER A 36 3.28 11.51 -10.36
CA SER A 36 4.44 11.92 -11.17
C SER A 36 4.10 13.24 -11.89
N ASN A 37 5.13 14.01 -12.27
CA ASN A 37 4.96 15.17 -13.16
C ASN A 37 4.62 14.75 -14.61
N ASP A 38 4.56 13.45 -14.88
CA ASP A 38 4.09 12.91 -16.14
C ASP A 38 2.56 13.04 -16.24
N THR A 39 2.04 12.98 -17.46
CA THR A 39 0.61 13.08 -17.79
C THR A 39 -0.25 11.96 -17.22
N ASN A 40 0.27 11.08 -16.37
CA ASN A 40 -0.33 9.80 -16.05
C ASN A 40 -0.49 9.67 -14.53
N VAL A 41 -1.74 9.58 -14.07
CA VAL A 41 -2.03 9.35 -12.64
C VAL A 41 -2.14 7.85 -12.39
N ARG A 42 -1.31 7.33 -11.47
CA ARG A 42 -1.30 5.91 -11.10
C ARG A 42 -1.66 5.75 -9.64
N VAL A 43 -2.57 4.84 -9.36
CA VAL A 43 -2.92 4.46 -8.00
C VAL A 43 -2.94 2.94 -7.84
N SER A 44 -2.73 2.49 -6.62
CA SER A 44 -2.87 1.11 -6.21
C SER A 44 -3.91 1.04 -5.08
N LEU A 45 -4.83 0.09 -5.19
CA LEU A 45 -5.88 -0.14 -4.21
C LEU A 45 -5.62 -1.46 -3.49
N SER A 46 -5.63 -1.46 -2.16
CA SER A 46 -5.34 -2.66 -1.37
C SER A 46 -6.04 -2.66 -0.02
N ASN A 47 -5.94 -3.80 0.66
CA ASN A 47 -6.31 -3.95 2.06
C ASN A 47 -5.10 -3.72 2.97
N SER A 48 -5.29 -2.96 4.06
CA SER A 48 -4.26 -2.83 5.09
C SER A 48 -4.03 -4.17 5.79
N VAL A 49 -2.78 -4.38 6.19
CA VAL A 49 -2.36 -5.49 7.05
C VAL A 49 -1.72 -4.92 8.31
N GLY A 50 -1.84 -5.64 9.41
CA GLY A 50 -1.22 -5.22 10.67
C GLY A 50 0.30 -5.25 10.62
N ALA A 51 0.94 -4.37 11.38
CA ALA A 51 2.41 -4.26 11.43
C ALA A 51 3.12 -5.56 11.89
N PHE A 52 2.42 -6.42 12.60
CA PHE A 52 2.92 -7.73 13.06
C PHE A 52 2.15 -8.91 12.44
N GLU A 53 1.25 -8.66 11.50
CA GLU A 53 0.55 -9.72 10.79
C GLU A 53 1.43 -10.25 9.66
N ASN A 54 1.56 -11.57 9.54
CA ASN A 54 2.30 -12.21 8.44
C ASN A 54 1.46 -12.35 7.15
N ASN A 55 0.40 -11.55 7.02
CA ASN A 55 -0.48 -11.56 5.87
C ASN A 55 0.16 -10.79 4.71
N GLN A 56 0.01 -11.29 3.49
CA GLN A 56 0.37 -10.52 2.30
C GLN A 56 -0.62 -9.38 2.09
N ILE A 57 -0.12 -8.22 1.66
CA ILE A 57 -0.96 -7.12 1.19
C ILE A 57 -1.68 -7.62 -0.07
N ASN A 58 -3.01 -7.66 -0.01
CA ASN A 58 -3.84 -8.05 -1.13
C ASN A 58 -4.33 -6.80 -1.86
N SER A 59 -4.08 -6.78 -3.15
CA SER A 59 -4.53 -5.72 -4.03
C SER A 59 -5.96 -5.98 -4.50
N ILE A 60 -6.74 -4.92 -4.62
CA ILE A 60 -8.14 -4.95 -5.00
C ILE A 60 -8.20 -4.57 -6.48
N ASN A 61 -8.50 -5.56 -7.32
CA ASN A 61 -8.54 -5.41 -8.77
C ASN A 61 -9.98 -5.37 -9.33
N ASP A 62 -10.99 -5.64 -8.50
CA ASP A 62 -12.42 -5.62 -8.85
C ASP A 62 -13.13 -4.46 -8.13
N ALA A 63 -12.68 -3.25 -8.42
CA ALA A 63 -13.23 -2.02 -7.88
C ALA A 63 -13.32 -0.94 -8.96
N ILE A 64 -14.33 -0.08 -8.83
CA ILE A 64 -14.48 1.12 -9.66
C ILE A 64 -13.85 2.27 -8.89
N VAL A 65 -12.81 2.89 -9.45
CA VAL A 65 -12.19 4.08 -8.87
C VAL A 65 -12.55 5.27 -9.73
N LEU A 66 -13.22 6.24 -9.11
CA LEU A 66 -13.69 7.46 -9.75
C LEU A 66 -12.69 8.58 -9.48
N PHE A 67 -12.33 9.30 -10.53
CA PHE A 67 -11.32 10.36 -10.51
C PHE A 67 -11.99 11.73 -10.57
N TYR A 68 -11.64 12.61 -9.63
CA TYR A 68 -12.26 13.93 -9.48
C TYR A 68 -11.21 15.04 -9.36
N GLU A 69 -11.57 16.23 -9.84
CA GLU A 69 -10.85 17.49 -9.62
C GLU A 69 -11.84 18.55 -9.15
N ASN A 70 -11.59 19.19 -8.00
CA ASN A 70 -12.47 20.22 -7.43
C ASN A 70 -13.95 19.79 -7.36
N ASP A 71 -14.20 18.57 -6.89
CA ASP A 71 -15.53 17.93 -6.80
C ASP A 71 -16.24 17.66 -8.15
N ILE A 72 -15.55 17.87 -9.28
CA ILE A 72 -16.04 17.54 -10.63
C ILE A 72 -15.52 16.17 -11.02
N PHE A 73 -16.43 15.26 -11.38
CA PHE A 73 -16.09 13.96 -11.94
C PHE A 73 -15.36 14.16 -13.27
N LEU A 74 -14.17 13.57 -13.39
CA LEU A 74 -13.36 13.62 -14.58
C LEU A 74 -13.47 12.32 -15.37
N ASP A 75 -13.14 11.18 -14.74
CA ASP A 75 -13.11 9.88 -15.41
C ASP A 75 -13.11 8.71 -14.41
N THR A 76 -13.20 7.47 -14.92
CA THR A 76 -13.03 6.23 -14.19
C THR A 76 -11.67 5.62 -14.48
N MET A 77 -10.92 5.21 -13.44
CA MET A 77 -9.62 4.59 -13.61
C MET A 77 -9.74 3.16 -14.13
N SER A 78 -8.88 2.81 -15.09
CA SER A 78 -8.81 1.47 -15.67
C SER A 78 -7.64 0.66 -15.10
N VAL A 79 -7.81 -0.65 -14.99
CA VAL A 79 -6.73 -1.58 -14.62
C VAL A 79 -5.70 -1.63 -15.75
N MET A 80 -4.44 -1.28 -15.46
CA MET A 80 -3.35 -1.27 -16.44
C MET A 80 -2.36 -2.44 -16.22
N GLY A 81 -2.32 -3.02 -15.04
CA GLY A 81 -1.44 -4.11 -14.68
C GLY A 81 -1.84 -4.74 -13.35
N PRO A 82 -1.06 -5.72 -12.84
CA PRO A 82 -1.28 -6.21 -11.49
C PRO A 82 -1.23 -5.02 -10.53
N ASP A 83 -2.34 -4.81 -9.82
CA ASP A 83 -2.42 -3.93 -8.67
C ASP A 83 -2.26 -2.44 -8.99
N THR A 84 -2.39 -2.08 -10.27
CA THR A 84 -2.24 -0.71 -10.76
C THR A 84 -3.47 -0.27 -11.55
N LEU A 85 -4.10 0.78 -11.05
CA LEU A 85 -5.15 1.54 -11.71
C LEU A 85 -4.56 2.83 -12.28
N TRP A 86 -5.06 3.24 -13.44
CA TRP A 86 -4.55 4.40 -14.15
C TRP A 86 -5.63 5.17 -14.88
N VAL A 87 -5.41 6.48 -15.01
CA VAL A 87 -6.15 7.38 -15.91
C VAL A 87 -5.18 8.31 -16.62
N ASP A 88 -5.49 8.62 -17.88
CA ASP A 88 -4.78 9.66 -18.62
C ASP A 88 -5.10 11.02 -18.00
N GLY A 89 -4.08 11.65 -17.44
CA GLY A 89 -4.14 12.97 -16.84
C GLY A 89 -3.80 14.10 -17.81
N SER A 90 -3.52 13.81 -19.08
CA SER A 90 -3.21 14.83 -20.08
C SER A 90 -4.41 15.76 -20.32
N GLY A 91 -4.32 16.98 -19.80
CA GLY A 91 -5.35 18.01 -19.93
C GLY A 91 -6.01 18.44 -18.62
N TYR A 92 -5.71 17.78 -17.49
CA TYR A 92 -6.11 18.29 -16.17
C TYR A 92 -5.08 19.30 -15.68
N ASN A 93 -5.56 20.39 -15.08
CA ASN A 93 -4.69 21.39 -14.49
C ASN A 93 -4.08 20.81 -13.20
N ASN A 94 -2.90 21.25 -12.81
CA ASN A 94 -2.09 20.75 -11.67
C ASN A 94 -2.72 20.95 -10.28
N ASN A 95 -4.02 20.72 -10.12
CA ASN A 95 -4.76 20.85 -8.89
C ASN A 95 -4.73 19.54 -8.09
N ILE A 96 -5.14 19.65 -6.83
CA ILE A 96 -5.23 18.53 -5.89
C ILE A 96 -6.24 17.51 -6.44
N PHE A 97 -5.75 16.31 -6.75
CA PHE A 97 -6.58 15.20 -7.18
C PHE A 97 -7.21 14.49 -5.99
N TYR A 98 -8.50 14.19 -6.09
CA TYR A 98 -9.24 13.40 -5.10
C TYR A 98 -9.68 12.08 -5.73
N TYR A 99 -9.66 11.04 -4.92
CA TYR A 99 -10.11 9.70 -5.30
C TYR A 99 -11.23 9.30 -4.36
N TYR A 100 -12.34 8.85 -4.93
CA TYR A 100 -13.44 8.27 -4.17
C TYR A 100 -13.60 6.82 -4.57
N LEU A 101 -13.75 5.96 -3.56
CA LEU A 101 -14.20 4.59 -3.78
C LEU A 101 -15.69 4.50 -3.55
N ASP A 102 -16.40 4.08 -4.59
CA ASP A 102 -17.82 3.80 -4.52
C ASP A 102 -18.03 2.28 -4.39
N TYR A 103 -18.85 1.88 -3.44
CA TYR A 103 -19.20 0.48 -3.20
C TYR A 103 -20.70 0.31 -3.51
N TYR A 104 -21.03 -0.58 -4.44
CA TYR A 104 -22.39 -1.02 -4.68
C TYR A 104 -22.80 -2.17 -3.76
#